data_AF-A0A9X5U7D8-F1
#
_entry.id   AF-A0A9X5U7D8-F1
#
_cell.length_a   1.000
_cell.length_b   1.000
_cell.length_c   1.000
_cell.angle_alpha   90.00
_cell.angle_beta   90.00
_cell.angle_gamma   90.00
#
_symmetry.space_group_name_H-M   'P 1'
#
loop_
_entity.id
_entity.type
_entity.pdbx_description
1 polymer ?
#
loop_
_entity_poly.entity_id
_entity_poly.type
_entity_poly.pdbx_seq_one_letter_code
_entity_poly.pdbx_strand_id
1 'polypeptide(L)'
;MGDDARAARVRALCDDLTAETVDLLALLEPLDEDAWLTPTPAAGWNIRDQVTHLAYFDEATALAATDPEAFAARARELTGLGDDFSDVIAARCRDLAGPAALDWFIQARAALSAALLAADPTVKLPWFGPPMNSASSATARLMETWAHGQDVADALGRERVPTVRLRPIAHLGVATMAWGFTVRGRPIPADPVRVELTAPECDRWEWGPDSATSVLRGPALDFCLLVTQRRHRDDLRLEATGEPARRWLEVAQIFAGPPGPGRPPGANVPDPSGGDRILAGGAVPARCVPGGSTGGSQS
;
A
#
# COMPACT_ATOMS: atom_id res chain seq x y z
N MET A 1 6.61 19.38 -14.52
CA MET A 1 5.19 19.36 -14.11
C MET A 1 4.93 20.63 -13.33
N GLY A 2 3.94 21.45 -13.73
CA GLY A 2 3.57 22.67 -13.00
C GLY A 2 2.89 22.36 -11.67
N ASP A 3 2.76 23.37 -10.80
CA ASP A 3 2.21 23.20 -9.44
C ASP A 3 0.74 22.76 -9.46
N ASP A 4 -0.06 23.30 -10.38
CA ASP A 4 -1.44 22.87 -10.59
C ASP A 4 -1.55 21.37 -10.91
N ALA A 5 -0.63 20.85 -11.73
CA ALA A 5 -0.61 19.44 -12.08
C ALA A 5 -0.17 18.56 -10.88
N ARG A 6 0.72 19.06 -10.01
CA ARG A 6 1.06 18.37 -8.76
C ARG A 6 -0.12 18.35 -7.79
N ALA A 7 -0.78 19.49 -7.60
CA ALA A 7 -1.96 19.61 -6.74
C ALA A 7 -3.11 18.72 -7.24
N ALA A 8 -3.37 18.70 -8.54
CA ALA A 8 -4.36 17.81 -9.15
C ALA A 8 -4.03 16.33 -8.93
N ARG A 9 -2.73 15.96 -8.99
CA ARG A 9 -2.29 14.59 -8.68
C ARG A 9 -2.51 14.23 -7.21
N VAL A 10 -2.20 15.13 -6.28
CA VAL A 10 -2.46 14.91 -4.84
C VAL A 10 -3.96 14.71 -4.60
N ARG A 11 -4.81 15.56 -5.19
CA ARG A 11 -6.27 15.43 -5.10
C ARG A 11 -6.76 14.07 -5.60
N ALA A 12 -6.33 13.66 -6.79
CA ALA A 12 -6.71 12.36 -7.35
C ALA A 12 -6.31 11.19 -6.44
N LEU A 13 -5.12 11.24 -5.83
CA LEU A 13 -4.69 10.22 -4.87
C LEU A 13 -5.50 10.24 -3.58
N CYS A 14 -5.93 11.42 -3.10
CA CYS A 14 -6.82 11.52 -1.94
C CYS A 14 -8.24 11.02 -2.26
N ASP A 15 -8.72 11.20 -3.49
CA ASP A 15 -10.00 10.63 -3.95
C ASP A 15 -9.92 9.10 -3.95
N ASP A 16 -8.84 8.53 -4.51
CA ASP A 16 -8.58 7.08 -4.48
C ASP A 16 -8.48 6.55 -3.03
N LEU A 17 -7.78 7.28 -2.16
CA LEU A 17 -7.65 6.97 -0.73
C LEU A 17 -9.00 6.97 -0.01
N THR A 18 -9.88 7.90 -0.36
CA THR A 18 -11.22 8.00 0.21
C THR A 18 -12.07 6.82 -0.23
N ALA A 19 -12.06 6.47 -1.52
CA ALA A 19 -12.78 5.31 -2.03
C ALA A 19 -12.26 4.00 -1.41
N GLU A 20 -10.95 3.86 -1.26
CA GLU A 20 -10.35 2.70 -0.58
C GLU A 20 -10.71 2.64 0.92
N THR A 21 -10.83 3.79 1.57
CA THR A 21 -11.33 3.88 2.95
C THR A 21 -12.78 3.40 3.03
N VAL A 22 -13.65 3.82 2.11
CA VAL A 22 -15.06 3.38 2.07
C VAL A 22 -15.17 1.85 1.95
N ASP A 23 -14.36 1.24 1.09
CA ASP A 23 -14.31 -0.23 0.97
C ASP A 23 -13.92 -0.92 2.27
N LEU A 24 -12.96 -0.33 3.02
CA LEU A 24 -12.56 -0.84 4.31
C LEU A 24 -13.66 -0.63 5.37
N LEU A 25 -14.31 0.53 5.40
CA LEU A 25 -15.41 0.78 6.33
C LEU A 25 -16.57 -0.22 6.13
N ALA A 26 -16.89 -0.58 4.89
CA ALA A 26 -17.92 -1.59 4.60
C ALA A 26 -17.59 -2.98 5.17
N LEU A 27 -16.31 -3.31 5.38
CA LEU A 27 -15.88 -4.53 6.08
C LEU A 27 -16.01 -4.41 7.60
N LEU A 28 -15.79 -3.21 8.15
CA LEU A 28 -15.62 -2.96 9.58
C LEU A 28 -16.93 -2.58 10.29
N GLU A 29 -17.80 -1.81 9.65
CA GLU A 29 -19.06 -1.33 10.22
C GLU A 29 -20.00 -2.44 10.73
N PRO A 30 -20.10 -3.63 10.08
CA PRO A 30 -20.96 -4.71 10.57
C PRO A 30 -20.37 -5.54 11.70
N LEU A 31 -19.10 -5.33 12.09
CA LEU A 31 -18.40 -6.20 13.03
C LEU A 31 -18.87 -5.96 14.48
N ASP A 32 -19.10 -7.06 15.20
CA ASP A 32 -19.21 -7.04 16.65
C ASP A 32 -17.82 -7.13 17.33
N GLU A 33 -17.76 -6.94 18.65
CA GLU A 33 -16.49 -6.92 19.40
C GLU A 33 -15.68 -8.21 19.27
N ASP A 34 -16.33 -9.37 19.16
CA ASP A 34 -15.63 -10.64 18.99
C ASP A 34 -14.98 -10.72 17.60
N ALA A 35 -15.69 -10.26 16.56
CA ALA A 35 -15.15 -10.22 15.21
C ALA A 35 -13.94 -9.28 15.09
N TRP A 36 -13.91 -8.16 15.83
CA TRP A 36 -12.73 -7.27 15.91
C TRP A 36 -11.46 -7.96 16.43
N LEU A 37 -11.61 -9.05 17.19
CA LEU A 37 -10.51 -9.85 17.73
C LEU A 37 -10.07 -10.98 16.79
N THR A 38 -10.71 -11.14 15.62
CA THR A 38 -10.35 -12.16 14.63
C THR A 38 -8.89 -11.98 14.19
N PRO A 39 -8.04 -13.02 14.34
CA PRO A 39 -6.67 -12.99 13.83
C PRO A 39 -6.66 -12.75 12.32
N THR A 40 -5.79 -11.84 11.89
CA THR A 40 -5.52 -11.64 10.47
C THR A 40 -4.37 -12.53 10.02
N PRO A 41 -4.11 -12.65 8.70
CA PRO A 41 -2.93 -13.33 8.24
C PRO A 41 -1.64 -12.71 8.81
N ALA A 42 -1.58 -11.39 9.05
CA ALA A 42 -0.42 -10.77 9.69
C ALA A 42 -0.22 -11.33 11.11
N ALA A 43 0.89 -12.05 11.31
CA ALA A 43 1.11 -12.84 12.51
C ALA A 43 1.09 -11.95 13.76
N GLY A 44 0.29 -12.35 14.75
CA GLY A 44 0.15 -11.62 16.01
C GLY A 44 -0.81 -10.42 15.96
N TRP A 45 -1.42 -10.12 14.81
CA TRP A 45 -2.33 -9.01 14.64
C TRP A 45 -3.75 -9.48 14.36
N ASN A 46 -4.72 -8.91 15.08
CA ASN A 46 -6.14 -9.03 14.77
C ASN A 46 -6.66 -7.82 13.97
N ILE A 47 -7.95 -7.83 13.60
CA ILE A 47 -8.56 -6.75 12.80
C ILE A 47 -8.41 -5.39 13.50
N ARG A 48 -8.55 -5.33 14.83
CA ARG A 48 -8.32 -4.08 15.60
C ARG A 48 -6.89 -3.58 15.48
N ASP A 49 -5.89 -4.46 15.55
CA ASP A 49 -4.48 -4.08 15.36
C ASP A 49 -4.26 -3.47 13.96
N GLN A 50 -4.89 -4.02 12.92
CA GLN A 50 -4.83 -3.43 11.55
C GLN A 50 -5.38 -2.00 11.49
N VAL A 51 -6.54 -1.77 12.10
CA VAL A 51 -7.23 -0.47 12.02
C VAL A 51 -6.54 0.59 12.88
N THR A 52 -6.09 0.21 14.08
CA THR A 52 -5.35 1.12 14.98
C THR A 52 -3.99 1.50 14.39
N HIS A 53 -3.30 0.58 13.71
CA HIS A 53 -2.10 0.92 12.93
C HIS A 53 -2.39 1.95 11.84
N LEU A 54 -3.45 1.75 11.06
CA LEU A 54 -3.84 2.73 10.04
C LEU A 54 -4.12 4.11 10.64
N ALA A 55 -4.90 4.17 11.73
CA ALA A 55 -5.22 5.41 12.43
C ALA A 55 -3.95 6.13 12.93
N TYR A 56 -3.07 5.41 13.60
CA TYR A 56 -1.83 5.96 14.15
C TYR A 56 -0.93 6.56 13.07
N PHE A 57 -0.72 5.86 11.95
CA PHE A 57 0.15 6.36 10.88
C PHE A 57 -0.53 7.40 9.99
N ASP A 58 -1.86 7.47 9.96
CA ASP A 58 -2.57 8.60 9.38
C ASP A 58 -2.33 9.87 10.20
N GLU A 59 -2.44 9.80 11.53
CA GLU A 59 -2.12 10.94 12.41
C GLU A 59 -0.67 11.38 12.28
N ALA A 60 0.27 10.42 12.28
CA ALA A 60 1.69 10.74 12.12
C ALA A 60 1.95 11.43 10.76
N THR A 61 1.29 11.00 9.70
CA THR A 61 1.42 11.61 8.36
C THR A 61 0.78 13.00 8.32
N ALA A 62 -0.35 13.20 9.00
CA ALA A 62 -0.96 14.52 9.14
C ALA A 62 -0.01 15.47 9.88
N LEU A 63 0.59 15.02 11.00
CA LEU A 63 1.62 15.77 11.73
C LEU A 63 2.81 16.14 10.83
N ALA A 64 3.30 15.22 9.99
CA ALA A 64 4.39 15.55 9.07
C ALA A 64 4.07 16.74 8.15
N ALA A 65 2.79 16.91 7.77
CA ALA A 65 2.33 18.01 6.93
C ALA A 65 2.05 19.31 7.70
N THR A 66 1.57 19.22 8.95
CA THR A 66 1.09 20.39 9.71
C THR A 66 2.06 20.87 10.79
N ASP A 67 2.84 19.97 11.37
CA ASP A 67 3.80 20.22 12.44
C ASP A 67 5.02 19.29 12.30
N PRO A 68 5.99 19.64 11.42
CA PRO A 68 7.19 18.84 11.19
C PRO A 68 8.05 18.60 12.44
N GLU A 69 8.01 19.50 13.42
CA GLU A 69 8.77 19.36 14.68
C GLU A 69 8.14 18.32 15.59
N ALA A 70 6.82 18.36 15.76
CA ALA A 70 6.08 17.33 16.49
C ALA A 70 6.21 15.96 15.82
N PHE A 71 6.17 15.92 14.48
CA PHE A 71 6.47 14.69 13.74
C PHE A 71 7.87 14.17 14.07
N ALA A 72 8.90 15.02 14.01
CA ALA A 72 10.27 14.61 14.29
C ALA A 72 10.44 14.07 15.72
N ALA A 73 9.75 14.64 16.70
CA ALA A 73 9.72 14.12 18.07
C ALA A 73 9.09 12.72 18.14
N ARG A 74 7.92 12.52 17.52
CA ARG A 74 7.25 11.22 17.45
C ARG A 74 8.05 10.18 16.68
N ALA A 75 8.69 10.57 15.58
CA ALA A 75 9.55 9.70 14.80
C ALA A 75 10.76 9.22 15.61
N ARG A 76 11.41 10.10 16.37
CA ARG A 76 12.49 9.72 17.29
C ARG A 76 12.02 8.72 18.34
N GLU A 77 10.85 8.95 18.95
CA GLU A 77 10.27 8.00 19.91
C GLU A 77 10.09 6.61 19.26
N LEU A 78 9.43 6.55 18.11
CA LEU A 78 9.16 5.28 17.42
C LEU A 78 10.43 4.54 17.01
N THR A 79 11.38 5.24 16.38
CA THR A 79 12.65 4.62 15.98
C THR A 79 13.47 4.14 17.18
N GLY A 80 13.28 4.75 18.36
CA GLY A 80 13.89 4.32 19.61
C GLY A 80 13.30 3.01 20.17
N LEU A 81 12.13 2.57 19.70
CA LEU A 81 11.51 1.29 20.08
C LEU A 81 12.10 0.09 19.32
N GLY A 82 12.97 0.32 18.33
CA GLY A 82 13.54 -0.72 17.48
C GLY A 82 12.67 -1.09 16.28
N ASP A 83 13.08 -2.13 15.55
CA ASP A 83 12.47 -2.51 14.27
C ASP A 83 11.01 -2.99 14.40
N ASP A 84 10.61 -3.46 15.59
CA ASP A 84 9.26 -3.97 15.89
C ASP A 84 8.33 -2.88 16.46
N PHE A 85 8.62 -1.59 16.25
CA PHE A 85 7.82 -0.51 16.82
C PHE A 85 6.34 -0.60 16.44
N SER A 86 6.01 -1.15 15.26
CA SER A 86 4.62 -1.31 14.82
C SER A 86 3.87 -2.29 15.72
N ASP A 87 4.52 -3.39 16.14
CA ASP A 87 3.94 -4.35 17.09
C ASP A 87 3.77 -3.74 18.48
N VAL A 88 4.72 -2.91 18.91
CA VAL A 88 4.64 -2.18 20.18
C VAL A 88 3.47 -1.20 20.17
N ILE A 89 3.26 -0.47 19.06
CA ILE A 89 2.12 0.45 18.92
C ILE A 89 0.79 -0.32 18.89
N ALA A 90 0.69 -1.39 18.10
CA ALA A 90 -0.50 -2.23 18.07
C ALA A 90 -0.86 -2.73 19.48
N ALA A 91 0.13 -3.25 20.23
CA ALA A 91 -0.06 -3.72 21.59
C ALA A 91 -0.58 -2.64 22.55
N ARG A 92 -0.14 -1.37 22.41
CA ARG A 92 -0.62 -0.23 23.22
C ARG A 92 -2.10 0.11 22.96
N CYS A 93 -2.63 -0.28 21.80
CA CYS A 93 -4.00 0.05 21.38
C CYS A 93 -5.02 -1.08 21.65
N ARG A 94 -4.58 -2.23 22.18
CA ARG A 94 -5.44 -3.42 22.34
C ARG A 94 -6.60 -3.26 23.31
N ASP A 95 -6.51 -2.32 24.25
CA ASP A 95 -7.58 -2.02 25.20
C ASP A 95 -8.72 -1.19 24.57
N LEU A 96 -8.54 -0.67 23.35
CA LEU A 96 -9.62 0.02 22.64
C LEU A 96 -10.69 -0.98 22.18
N ALA A 97 -11.96 -0.63 22.40
CA ALA A 97 -13.08 -1.33 21.79
C ALA A 97 -13.06 -1.17 20.25
N GLY A 98 -13.62 -2.13 19.52
CA GLY A 98 -13.67 -2.08 18.05
C GLY A 98 -14.25 -0.78 17.47
N PRO A 99 -15.45 -0.34 17.90
CA PRO A 99 -16.05 0.93 17.49
C PRO A 99 -15.18 2.15 17.82
N ALA A 100 -14.47 2.14 18.96
CA ALA A 100 -13.56 3.24 19.31
C ALA A 100 -12.33 3.29 18.39
N ALA A 101 -11.80 2.12 17.99
CA ALA A 101 -10.74 2.04 16.99
C ALA A 101 -11.21 2.53 15.61
N LEU A 102 -12.45 2.20 15.22
CA LEU A 102 -13.07 2.68 13.98
C LEU A 102 -13.26 4.21 13.98
N ASP A 103 -13.82 4.76 15.06
CA ASP A 103 -14.01 6.20 15.22
C ASP A 103 -12.68 6.96 15.14
N TRP A 104 -11.64 6.45 15.81
CA TRP A 104 -10.31 7.01 15.73
C TRP A 104 -9.76 6.99 14.31
N PHE A 105 -9.88 5.86 13.61
CA PHE A 105 -9.44 5.73 12.23
C PHE A 105 -10.14 6.73 11.30
N ILE A 106 -11.46 6.91 11.42
CA ILE A 106 -12.23 7.85 10.61
C ILE A 106 -11.74 9.29 10.85
N GLN A 107 -11.52 9.68 12.10
CA GLN A 107 -11.03 11.01 12.46
C GLN A 107 -9.61 11.25 11.94
N ALA A 108 -8.70 10.29 12.13
CA ALA A 108 -7.33 10.35 11.66
C ALA A 108 -7.26 10.45 10.12
N ARG A 109 -8.08 9.66 9.42
CA ARG A 109 -8.20 9.68 7.95
C ARG A 109 -8.67 11.04 7.44
N ALA A 110 -9.68 11.62 8.08
CA ALA A 110 -10.19 12.94 7.72
C ALA A 110 -9.11 14.03 7.90
N ALA A 111 -8.38 14.00 9.03
CA ALA A 111 -7.29 14.93 9.30
C ALA A 111 -6.13 14.79 8.29
N LEU A 112 -5.74 13.56 7.95
CA LEU A 112 -4.75 13.26 6.92
C LEU A 112 -5.13 13.84 5.56
N SER A 113 -6.35 13.56 5.09
CA SER A 113 -6.81 14.05 3.79
C SER A 113 -6.82 15.58 3.74
N ALA A 114 -7.29 16.23 4.80
CA ALA A 114 -7.27 17.70 4.89
C ALA A 114 -5.84 18.25 4.85
N ALA A 115 -4.91 17.65 5.60
CA ALA A 115 -3.52 18.09 5.67
C ALA A 115 -2.80 17.94 4.32
N LEU A 116 -2.98 16.81 3.62
CA LEU A 116 -2.36 16.58 2.31
C LEU A 116 -2.91 17.50 1.21
N LEU A 117 -4.20 17.82 1.24
CA LEU A 117 -4.82 18.76 0.30
C LEU A 117 -4.41 20.21 0.53
N ALA A 118 -4.08 20.57 1.77
CA ALA A 118 -3.62 21.92 2.14
C ALA A 118 -2.10 22.11 1.96
N ALA A 119 -1.32 21.03 1.98
CA ALA A 119 0.13 21.08 1.87
C ALA A 119 0.61 21.60 0.50
N ASP A 120 1.68 22.41 0.51
CA ASP A 120 2.36 22.82 -0.72
C ASP A 120 2.94 21.58 -1.43
N PRO A 121 2.49 21.25 -2.65
CA PRO A 121 2.89 20.04 -3.34
C PRO A 121 4.36 20.05 -3.82
N THR A 122 5.07 21.17 -3.67
CA THR A 122 6.50 21.30 -3.97
C THR A 122 7.39 21.00 -2.77
N VAL A 123 6.84 21.08 -1.56
CA VAL A 123 7.56 20.86 -0.31
C VAL A 123 7.63 19.36 -0.01
N LYS A 124 8.79 18.91 0.49
CA LYS A 124 8.94 17.55 1.02
C LYS A 124 8.50 17.52 2.47
N LEU A 125 7.61 16.59 2.78
CA LEU A 125 7.19 16.23 4.11
C LEU A 125 8.24 15.32 4.76
N PRO A 126 8.55 15.50 6.05
CA PRO A 126 9.39 14.57 6.79
C PRO A 126 8.72 13.19 6.85
N TRP A 127 9.53 12.14 6.93
CA TRP A 127 9.07 10.76 6.95
C TRP A 127 9.97 9.91 7.85
N PHE A 128 9.52 8.69 8.18
CA PHE A 128 10.34 7.71 8.91
C PHE A 128 11.54 7.22 8.10
N GLY A 129 11.47 7.37 6.77
CA GLY A 129 12.59 7.19 5.84
C GLY A 129 12.95 8.52 5.14
N PRO A 130 13.44 8.46 3.89
CA PRO A 130 13.70 9.67 3.11
C PRO A 130 12.44 10.56 3.01
N PRO A 131 12.57 11.90 3.13
CA PRO A 131 11.45 12.82 3.00
C PRO A 131 10.70 12.64 1.66
N MET A 132 9.37 12.68 1.73
CA MET A 132 8.47 12.43 0.60
C MET A 132 7.72 13.70 0.21
N ASN A 133 7.39 13.89 -1.07
CA ASN A 133 6.40 14.93 -1.43
C ASN A 133 4.97 14.47 -1.06
N SER A 134 4.00 15.38 -1.11
CA SER A 134 2.60 15.09 -0.76
C SER A 134 1.99 13.96 -1.61
N ALA A 135 2.32 13.87 -2.90
CA ALA A 135 1.82 12.80 -3.77
C ALA A 135 2.40 11.43 -3.39
N SER A 136 3.69 11.36 -3.07
CA SER A 136 4.34 10.15 -2.55
C SER A 136 3.74 9.74 -1.21
N SER A 137 3.46 10.69 -0.32
CA SER A 137 2.82 10.43 0.97
C SER A 137 1.39 9.90 0.81
N ALA A 138 0.58 10.51 -0.06
CA ALA A 138 -0.76 10.03 -0.39
C ALA A 138 -0.72 8.62 -1.01
N THR A 139 0.24 8.35 -1.90
CA THR A 139 0.44 7.01 -2.51
C THR A 139 0.80 5.97 -1.45
N ALA A 140 1.67 6.31 -0.49
CA ALA A 140 2.04 5.41 0.60
C ALA A 140 0.83 5.10 1.50
N ARG A 141 0.02 6.10 1.85
CA ARG A 141 -1.19 5.86 2.67
C ARG A 141 -2.28 5.09 1.93
N LEU A 142 -2.42 5.28 0.60
CA LEU A 142 -3.28 4.43 -0.25
C LEU A 142 -2.83 2.98 -0.24
N MET A 143 -1.53 2.75 -0.43
CA MET A 143 -0.94 1.42 -0.37
C MET A 143 -1.18 0.75 0.99
N GLU A 144 -0.93 1.45 2.09
CA GLU A 144 -1.15 0.94 3.44
C GLU A 144 -2.62 0.59 3.66
N THR A 145 -3.54 1.49 3.31
CA THR A 145 -4.99 1.25 3.45
C THR A 145 -5.43 0.00 2.67
N TRP A 146 -4.98 -0.13 1.42
CA TRP A 146 -5.31 -1.28 0.59
C TRP A 146 -4.73 -2.59 1.14
N ALA A 147 -3.47 -2.57 1.60
CA ALA A 147 -2.78 -3.76 2.07
C ALA A 147 -3.34 -4.26 3.41
N HIS A 148 -3.59 -3.35 4.36
CA HIS A 148 -4.23 -3.67 5.63
C HIS A 148 -5.71 -4.05 5.45
N GLY A 149 -6.41 -3.41 4.50
CA GLY A 149 -7.76 -3.80 4.13
C GLY A 149 -7.83 -5.19 3.49
N GLN A 150 -6.78 -5.62 2.78
CA GLN A 150 -6.67 -7.01 2.31
C GLN A 150 -6.51 -7.99 3.48
N ASP A 151 -5.68 -7.68 4.48
CA ASP A 151 -5.51 -8.53 5.66
C ASP A 151 -6.84 -8.68 6.44
N VAL A 152 -7.64 -7.61 6.53
CA VAL A 152 -8.99 -7.64 7.12
C VAL A 152 -9.96 -8.48 6.28
N ALA A 153 -9.98 -8.29 4.95
CA ALA A 153 -10.85 -9.07 4.08
C ALA A 153 -10.51 -10.57 4.13
N ASP A 154 -9.23 -10.92 4.17
CA ASP A 154 -8.78 -12.31 4.32
C ASP A 154 -9.24 -12.92 5.65
N ALA A 155 -9.11 -12.17 6.75
CA ALA A 155 -9.57 -12.61 8.08
C ALA A 155 -11.08 -12.89 8.12
N LEU A 156 -11.86 -12.14 7.34
CA LEU A 156 -13.31 -12.25 7.23
C LEU A 156 -13.77 -13.19 6.10
N GLY A 157 -12.85 -13.79 5.34
CA GLY A 157 -13.16 -14.65 4.19
C GLY A 157 -13.88 -13.92 3.05
N ARG A 158 -13.64 -12.61 2.89
CA ARG A 158 -14.28 -11.75 1.88
C ARG A 158 -13.36 -11.52 0.68
N GLU A 159 -13.93 -11.55 -0.52
CA GLU A 159 -13.20 -11.18 -1.74
C GLU A 159 -13.38 -9.67 -2.01
N ARG A 160 -12.26 -8.97 -2.22
CA ARG A 160 -12.24 -7.56 -2.61
C ARG A 160 -12.20 -7.44 -4.12
N VAL A 161 -13.06 -6.59 -4.70
CA VAL A 161 -13.04 -6.31 -6.14
C VAL A 161 -11.81 -5.45 -6.47
N PRO A 162 -10.90 -5.90 -7.36
CA PRO A 162 -9.76 -5.07 -7.78
C PRO A 162 -10.24 -3.96 -8.71
N THR A 163 -9.70 -2.75 -8.53
CA THR A 163 -10.05 -1.56 -9.33
C THR A 163 -8.80 -0.86 -9.86
N VAL A 164 -8.98 0.15 -10.71
CA VAL A 164 -7.88 0.99 -11.22
C VAL A 164 -7.07 1.68 -10.12
N ARG A 165 -7.57 1.76 -8.88
CA ARG A 165 -6.86 2.29 -7.70
C ARG A 165 -5.63 1.46 -7.31
N LEU A 166 -5.43 0.28 -7.91
CA LEU A 166 -4.19 -0.48 -7.80
C LEU A 166 -3.01 0.17 -8.56
N ARG A 167 -3.26 1.06 -9.53
CA ARG A 167 -2.18 1.61 -10.37
C ARG A 167 -1.11 2.38 -9.58
N PRO A 168 -1.44 3.25 -8.61
CA PRO A 168 -0.43 3.90 -7.77
C PRO A 168 0.39 2.90 -6.94
N ILE A 169 -0.23 1.82 -6.45
CA ILE A 169 0.44 0.76 -5.69
C ILE A 169 1.41 -0.01 -6.60
N ALA A 170 0.96 -0.41 -7.79
CA ALA A 170 1.81 -1.06 -8.79
C ALA A 170 2.98 -0.15 -9.20
N HIS A 171 2.72 1.14 -9.41
CA HIS A 171 3.77 2.10 -9.72
C HIS A 171 4.80 2.21 -8.58
N LEU A 172 4.35 2.23 -7.32
CA LEU A 172 5.24 2.20 -6.16
C LEU A 172 6.09 0.92 -6.15
N GLY A 173 5.50 -0.23 -6.46
CA GLY A 173 6.21 -1.50 -6.65
C GLY A 173 7.36 -1.40 -7.65
N VAL A 174 7.07 -0.92 -8.86
CA VAL A 174 8.11 -0.74 -9.88
C VAL A 174 9.19 0.26 -9.43
N ALA A 175 8.78 1.39 -8.87
CA ALA A 175 9.70 2.45 -8.43
C ALA A 175 10.62 2.01 -7.28
N THR A 176 10.24 0.97 -6.52
CA THR A 176 10.97 0.46 -5.36
C THR A 176 11.62 -0.90 -5.61
N MET A 177 11.78 -1.33 -6.87
CA MET A 177 12.50 -2.58 -7.20
C MET A 177 13.88 -2.64 -6.51
N ALA A 178 14.69 -1.58 -6.65
CA ALA A 178 16.01 -1.51 -6.03
C ALA A 178 15.96 -1.59 -4.49
N TRP A 179 14.92 -1.03 -3.88
CA TRP A 179 14.72 -1.05 -2.43
C TRP A 179 14.57 -2.49 -1.89
N GLY A 180 13.80 -3.34 -2.59
CA GLY A 180 13.61 -4.74 -2.21
C GLY A 180 14.92 -5.53 -2.12
N PHE A 181 15.88 -5.23 -3.00
CA PHE A 181 17.24 -5.81 -2.95
C PHE A 181 18.06 -5.22 -1.80
N THR A 182 18.08 -3.89 -1.66
CA THR A 182 18.83 -3.16 -0.63
C THR A 182 18.47 -3.63 0.77
N VAL A 183 17.18 -3.71 1.09
CA VAL A 183 16.71 -4.07 2.44
C VAL A 183 17.05 -5.53 2.83
N ARG A 184 17.38 -6.37 1.84
CA ARG A 184 17.84 -7.76 2.02
C ARG A 184 19.35 -7.93 1.81
N GLY A 185 20.10 -6.84 1.66
CA GLY A 185 21.54 -6.87 1.41
C GLY A 185 21.94 -7.60 0.11
N ARG A 186 21.04 -7.66 -0.88
CA ARG A 186 21.27 -8.35 -2.15
C ARG A 186 21.74 -7.36 -3.24
N PRO A 187 22.58 -7.78 -4.20
CA PRO A 187 22.99 -6.92 -5.31
C PRO A 187 21.80 -6.53 -6.19
N ILE A 188 21.65 -5.24 -6.50
CA ILE A 188 20.64 -4.74 -7.41
C ILE A 188 21.01 -5.17 -8.85
N PRO A 189 20.11 -5.80 -9.62
CA PRO A 189 20.36 -6.12 -11.02
C PRO A 189 20.62 -4.85 -11.85
N ALA A 190 21.63 -4.89 -12.74
CA ALA A 190 21.99 -3.75 -13.58
C ALA A 190 21.04 -3.59 -14.79
N ASP A 191 20.57 -4.70 -15.34
CA ASP A 191 19.68 -4.70 -16.50
C ASP A 191 18.24 -4.30 -16.10
N PRO A 192 17.55 -3.50 -16.92
CA PRO A 192 16.19 -3.07 -16.62
C PRO A 192 15.20 -4.24 -16.73
N VAL A 193 14.11 -4.14 -15.95
CA VAL A 193 12.94 -5.02 -16.07
C VAL A 193 11.81 -4.27 -16.75
N ARG A 194 11.21 -4.87 -17.78
CA ARG A 194 9.92 -4.46 -18.34
C ARG A 194 8.80 -5.08 -17.53
N VAL A 195 7.88 -4.26 -17.04
CA VAL A 195 6.73 -4.69 -16.24
C VAL A 195 5.47 -4.44 -17.03
N GLU A 196 4.61 -5.45 -17.11
CA GLU A 196 3.44 -5.44 -17.97
C GLU A 196 2.26 -6.13 -17.27
N LEU A 197 1.38 -5.31 -16.72
CA LEU A 197 0.30 -5.77 -15.86
C LEU A 197 -1.05 -5.65 -16.55
N THR A 198 -1.88 -6.70 -16.47
CA THR A 198 -3.29 -6.60 -16.85
C THR A 198 -4.01 -5.75 -15.82
N ALA A 199 -4.55 -4.62 -16.27
CA ALA A 199 -5.21 -3.66 -15.42
C ALA A 199 -6.64 -4.14 -15.06
N PRO A 200 -7.16 -3.82 -13.88
CA PRO A 200 -8.61 -3.91 -13.64
C PRO A 200 -9.30 -2.85 -14.52
N GLU A 201 -10.40 -3.23 -15.17
CA GLU A 201 -11.27 -2.32 -15.94
C GLU A 201 -10.63 -1.62 -17.17
N CYS A 202 -9.35 -1.84 -17.45
CA CYS A 202 -8.63 -1.33 -18.63
C CYS A 202 -7.77 -2.44 -19.23
N ASP A 203 -7.16 -2.21 -20.41
CA ASP A 203 -6.40 -3.26 -21.10
C ASP A 203 -5.09 -3.64 -20.38
N ARG A 204 -4.19 -2.67 -20.14
CA ARG A 204 -2.83 -2.96 -19.66
C ARG A 204 -2.11 -1.75 -19.07
N TRP A 205 -1.19 -1.98 -18.14
CA TRP A 205 -0.21 -1.01 -17.65
C TRP A 205 1.22 -1.50 -17.91
N GLU A 206 2.09 -0.59 -18.33
CA GLU A 206 3.47 -0.92 -18.71
C GLU A 206 4.48 0.05 -18.09
N TRP A 207 5.62 -0.48 -17.65
CA TRP A 207 6.77 0.29 -17.17
C TRP A 207 8.09 -0.32 -17.67
N GLY A 208 9.12 0.51 -17.82
CA GLY A 208 10.43 0.08 -18.31
C GLY A 208 10.51 0.01 -19.85
N PRO A 209 11.72 -0.16 -20.40
CA PRO A 209 11.95 -0.06 -21.84
C PRO A 209 11.39 -1.28 -22.60
N ASP A 210 10.84 -1.06 -23.81
CA ASP A 210 10.34 -2.13 -24.69
C ASP A 210 11.45 -3.13 -25.07
N SER A 211 12.71 -2.71 -25.04
CA SER A 211 13.89 -3.51 -25.38
C SER A 211 14.43 -4.34 -24.21
N ALA A 212 13.83 -4.28 -23.01
CA ALA A 212 14.30 -5.08 -21.89
C ALA A 212 14.18 -6.58 -22.18
N THR A 213 15.25 -7.33 -21.94
CA THR A 213 15.27 -8.80 -22.07
C THR A 213 14.69 -9.50 -20.83
N SER A 214 14.60 -8.77 -19.71
CA SER A 214 13.93 -9.22 -18.49
C SER A 214 12.53 -8.62 -18.39
N VAL A 215 11.53 -9.49 -18.25
CA VAL A 215 10.11 -9.12 -18.33
C VAL A 215 9.34 -9.76 -17.18
N LEU A 216 8.51 -8.97 -16.51
CA LEU A 216 7.52 -9.40 -15.52
C LEU A 216 6.11 -9.14 -16.05
N ARG A 217 5.29 -10.19 -16.13
CA ARG A 217 3.89 -10.15 -16.62
C ARG A 217 2.91 -10.71 -15.60
N GLY A 218 1.66 -10.27 -15.64
CA GLY A 218 0.55 -10.89 -14.91
C GLY A 218 -0.54 -9.90 -14.49
N PRO A 219 -1.52 -10.33 -13.67
CA PRO A 219 -2.56 -9.45 -13.17
C PRO A 219 -1.98 -8.36 -12.24
N ALA A 220 -2.51 -7.14 -12.33
CA ALA A 220 -2.10 -6.06 -11.44
C ALA A 220 -2.40 -6.35 -9.96
N LEU A 221 -3.51 -7.05 -9.68
CA LEU A 221 -3.86 -7.51 -8.32
C LEU A 221 -2.76 -8.40 -7.76
N ASP A 222 -2.40 -9.44 -8.50
CA ASP A 222 -1.36 -10.39 -8.11
C ASP A 222 -0.02 -9.68 -7.86
N PHE A 223 0.36 -8.73 -8.72
CA PHE A 223 1.55 -7.90 -8.49
C PHE A 223 1.45 -7.09 -7.19
N CYS A 224 0.33 -6.40 -6.94
CA CYS A 224 0.14 -5.62 -5.72
C CYS A 224 0.18 -6.49 -4.46
N LEU A 225 -0.43 -7.69 -4.49
CA LEU A 225 -0.40 -8.66 -3.40
C LEU A 225 1.03 -9.15 -3.12
N LEU A 226 1.84 -9.37 -4.16
CA LEU A 226 3.24 -9.75 -3.99
C LEU A 226 4.05 -8.63 -3.33
N VAL A 227 4.03 -7.43 -3.91
CA VAL A 227 4.95 -6.36 -3.52
C VAL A 227 4.61 -5.78 -2.14
N THR A 228 3.38 -5.98 -1.67
CA THR A 228 2.93 -5.71 -0.29
C THR A 228 3.11 -6.90 0.66
N GLN A 229 3.61 -8.04 0.18
CA GLN A 229 3.78 -9.29 0.94
C GLN A 229 2.48 -9.87 1.52
N ARG A 230 1.35 -9.70 0.83
CA ARG A 230 0.04 -10.25 1.22
C ARG A 230 -0.21 -11.64 0.64
N ARG A 231 0.57 -12.07 -0.35
CA ARG A 231 0.56 -13.44 -0.90
C ARG A 231 1.97 -13.95 -1.15
N HIS A 232 2.14 -15.28 -1.13
CA HIS A 232 3.37 -15.90 -1.59
C HIS A 232 3.41 -15.88 -3.12
N ARG A 233 4.60 -15.75 -3.73
CA ARG A 233 4.74 -15.67 -5.19
C ARG A 233 4.19 -16.89 -5.94
N ASP A 234 4.23 -18.07 -5.32
CA ASP A 234 3.76 -19.32 -5.93
C ASP A 234 2.22 -19.40 -5.99
N ASP A 235 1.52 -18.54 -5.25
CA ASP A 235 0.05 -18.43 -5.26
C ASP A 235 -0.45 -17.40 -6.27
N LEU A 236 0.46 -16.84 -7.08
CA LEU A 236 0.21 -15.70 -7.95
C LEU A 236 0.48 -16.04 -9.41
N ARG A 237 -0.31 -15.46 -10.31
CA ARG A 237 -0.18 -15.63 -11.76
C ARG A 237 0.81 -14.62 -12.34
N LEU A 238 1.99 -14.53 -11.73
CA LEU A 238 3.07 -13.67 -12.15
C LEU A 238 4.13 -14.48 -12.90
N GLU A 239 4.44 -14.06 -14.11
CA GLU A 239 5.42 -14.70 -14.98
C GLU A 239 6.66 -13.81 -15.10
N ALA A 240 7.84 -14.36 -14.78
CA ALA A 240 9.11 -13.67 -14.91
C ALA A 240 10.04 -14.38 -15.90
N THR A 241 10.45 -13.63 -16.92
CA THR A 241 11.50 -14.01 -17.88
C THR A 241 12.74 -13.15 -17.64
N GLY A 242 13.93 -13.74 -17.75
CA GLY A 242 15.19 -13.08 -17.43
C GLY A 242 15.54 -13.10 -15.93
N GLU A 243 16.83 -13.06 -15.63
CA GLU A 243 17.35 -13.18 -14.26
C GLU A 243 16.91 -12.01 -13.34
N PRO A 244 17.00 -10.73 -13.77
CA PRO A 244 16.54 -9.59 -12.98
C PRO A 244 15.09 -9.70 -12.49
N ALA A 245 14.16 -10.07 -13.38
CA ALA A 245 12.74 -10.20 -13.05
C ALA A 245 12.49 -11.35 -12.07
N ARG A 246 13.13 -12.51 -12.29
CA ARG A 246 12.98 -13.69 -11.41
C ARG A 246 13.51 -13.43 -10.00
N ARG A 247 14.67 -12.78 -9.89
CA ARG A 247 15.23 -12.39 -8.60
C ARG A 247 14.39 -11.33 -7.91
N TRP A 248 13.79 -10.41 -8.66
CA TRP A 248 12.93 -9.40 -8.07
C TRP A 248 11.70 -10.03 -7.41
N LEU A 249 11.08 -11.05 -8.02
CA LEU A 249 9.95 -11.77 -7.41
C LEU A 249 10.26 -12.38 -6.03
N GLU A 250 11.54 -12.66 -5.72
CA GLU A 250 11.95 -13.19 -4.40
C GLU A 250 12.02 -12.14 -3.30
N VAL A 251 12.19 -10.87 -3.68
CA VAL A 251 12.60 -9.80 -2.77
C VAL A 251 11.66 -8.60 -2.78
N ALA A 252 10.57 -8.69 -3.54
CA ALA A 252 9.65 -7.58 -3.75
C ALA A 252 9.07 -7.07 -2.41
N GLN A 253 9.17 -5.76 -2.21
CA GLN A 253 8.71 -5.07 -1.02
C GLN A 253 8.61 -3.56 -1.29
N ILE A 254 7.51 -2.94 -0.84
CA ILE A 254 7.26 -1.50 -1.08
C ILE A 254 7.13 -0.65 0.18
N PHE A 255 7.28 -1.27 1.35
CA PHE A 255 7.24 -0.59 2.65
C PHE A 255 8.66 -0.44 3.25
N ALA A 256 8.82 0.54 4.14
CA ALA A 256 10.12 0.96 4.67
C ALA A 256 10.68 0.04 5.77
N GLY A 257 9.85 -0.76 6.43
CA GLY A 257 10.27 -1.68 7.50
C GLY A 257 11.18 -2.81 7.00
N PRO A 258 11.80 -3.57 7.92
CA PRO A 258 12.58 -4.75 7.56
C PRO A 258 11.73 -5.79 6.83
N PRO A 259 12.36 -6.72 6.09
CA PRO A 259 11.63 -7.82 5.48
C PRO A 259 11.01 -8.70 6.57
N GLY A 260 9.68 -8.87 6.50
CA GLY A 260 8.98 -9.83 7.35
C GLY A 260 9.28 -11.28 6.93
N PRO A 261 8.79 -12.27 7.68
CA PRO A 261 8.94 -13.70 7.35
C PRO A 261 8.24 -14.10 6.05
N GLY A 262 7.43 -13.22 5.46
CA GLY A 262 6.62 -13.48 4.28
C GLY A 262 5.39 -14.33 4.58
N ARG A 263 4.68 -14.72 3.51
CA ARG A 263 3.55 -15.65 3.56
C ARG A 263 4.02 -17.05 3.16
N PRO A 264 3.62 -18.13 3.86
CA PRO A 264 3.84 -19.48 3.34
C PRO A 264 2.99 -19.71 2.07
N PRO A 265 3.44 -20.57 1.14
CA PRO A 265 2.62 -20.99 0.00
C PRO A 265 1.26 -21.56 0.45
N GLY A 266 0.18 -21.14 -0.20
CA GLY A 266 -1.18 -21.62 0.06
C GLY A 266 -1.85 -21.05 1.32
N ALA A 267 -1.21 -20.14 2.06
CA ALA A 267 -1.71 -19.69 3.37
C ALA A 267 -3.02 -18.88 3.32
N ASN A 268 -3.32 -18.21 2.19
CA ASN A 268 -4.44 -17.27 2.05
C ASN A 268 -5.25 -17.52 0.77
N VAL A 269 -5.43 -18.79 0.39
CA VAL A 269 -6.34 -19.17 -0.70
C VAL A 269 -7.76 -19.23 -0.10
N PRO A 270 -8.70 -18.35 -0.51
CA PRO A 270 -10.08 -18.44 -0.02
C PRO A 270 -10.66 -19.81 -0.34
N ASP A 271 -11.47 -20.36 0.56
CA ASP A 271 -12.29 -21.54 0.25
C ASP A 271 -13.18 -21.20 -0.97
N PRO A 272 -13.08 -21.96 -2.08
CA PRO A 272 -13.87 -21.71 -3.29
C PRO A 272 -15.39 -21.79 -3.09
N SER A 273 -15.87 -22.19 -1.91
CA SER A 273 -17.27 -22.49 -1.62
C SER A 273 -18.16 -21.30 -1.23
N GLY A 274 -17.67 -20.09 -0.86
CA GLY A 274 -18.59 -19.17 -0.17
C GLY A 274 -18.17 -17.75 0.24
N GLY A 275 -17.22 -17.10 -0.41
CA GLY A 275 -16.94 -15.69 -0.10
C GLY A 275 -17.95 -14.75 -0.76
N ASP A 276 -18.79 -14.03 0.00
CA ASP A 276 -19.51 -12.90 -0.62
C ASP A 276 -18.49 -11.84 -1.07
N ARG A 277 -18.70 -11.34 -2.29
CA ARG A 277 -17.91 -10.26 -2.87
C ARG A 277 -18.33 -8.93 -2.30
N ILE A 278 -17.37 -8.10 -1.93
CA ILE A 278 -17.64 -6.71 -1.56
C ILE A 278 -17.49 -5.85 -2.81
N LEU A 279 -18.58 -5.18 -3.19
CA LEU A 279 -18.58 -4.21 -4.28
C LEU A 279 -17.68 -3.03 -3.87
N ALA A 280 -16.85 -2.57 -4.81
CA ALA A 280 -16.10 -1.35 -4.62
C ALA A 280 -17.08 -0.17 -4.43
N GLY A 281 -17.10 0.41 -3.23
CA GLY A 281 -17.79 1.63 -2.88
C GLY A 281 -17.05 2.86 -3.44
N GLY A 282 -17.81 3.86 -3.86
CA GLY A 282 -17.29 5.11 -4.40
C GLY A 282 -16.92 5.01 -5.88
N ALA A 283 -17.85 5.40 -6.76
CA ALA A 283 -17.57 5.57 -8.18
C ALA A 283 -16.65 6.78 -8.40
N VAL A 284 -15.33 6.55 -8.45
CA VAL A 284 -14.41 7.48 -9.11
C VAL A 284 -14.38 7.07 -10.59
N PRO A 285 -14.60 7.99 -11.55
CA PRO A 285 -14.64 7.61 -12.97
C PRO A 285 -13.33 6.93 -13.38
N ALA A 286 -13.45 5.82 -14.13
CA ALA A 286 -12.32 5.05 -14.64
C ALA A 286 -11.30 5.95 -15.34
N ARG A 287 -10.12 6.12 -14.74
CA ARG A 287 -9.01 6.85 -15.36
C ARG A 287 -8.16 5.86 -16.17
N CYS A 288 -8.74 5.28 -17.22
CA CYS A 288 -7.94 4.56 -18.23
C CYS A 288 -7.11 5.60 -19.01
N VAL A 289 -5.96 6.01 -18.47
CA VAL A 289 -5.00 6.87 -19.20
C VAL A 289 -4.07 5.94 -19.98
N PRO A 290 -4.06 6.00 -21.33
CA PRO A 290 -3.11 5.24 -22.15
C PRO A 290 -1.67 5.62 -21.75
N GLY A 291 -0.79 4.62 -21.65
CA GLY A 291 0.62 4.85 -21.33
C GLY A 291 1.30 5.72 -22.40
N GLY A 292 1.52 7.00 -22.10
CA GLY A 292 2.44 7.84 -22.86
C GLY A 292 3.87 7.58 -22.36
N SER A 293 4.74 7.11 -23.24
CA SER A 293 6.16 6.98 -22.94
C SER A 293 6.78 8.36 -22.72
N THR A 294 7.24 8.64 -21.50
CA THR A 294 8.18 9.75 -21.29
C THR A 294 9.59 9.19 -21.39
N GLY A 295 10.02 8.94 -22.63
CA GLY A 295 11.44 8.78 -22.95
C GLY A 295 12.13 10.12 -22.80
N GLY A 296 12.85 10.30 -21.70
CA GLY A 296 13.73 11.43 -21.47
C GLY A 296 15.15 10.92 -21.26
N SER A 297 15.83 10.61 -22.35
CA SER A 297 17.29 10.53 -22.38
C SER A 297 17.84 11.92 -22.04
N GLN A 298 18.63 12.03 -20.97
CA GLN A 298 19.56 13.14 -20.81
C GLN A 298 20.96 12.57 -20.70
N SER A 299 21.76 13.01 -21.68
CA SER A 299 23.21 12.96 -21.77
C SER A 299 23.87 13.66 -20.59
#